data_AF-A0A0C3NA25-F1
#
_entry.id   AF-A0A0C3NA25-F1
#
_cell.length_a   1.000
_cell.length_b   1.000
_cell.length_c   1.000
_cell.angle_alpha   90.00
_cell.angle_beta   90.00
_cell.angle_gamma   90.00
#
_symmetry.space_group_name_H-M   'P 1'
#
loop_
_entity.id
_entity.type
_entity.pdbx_description
1 polymer ?
#
loop_
_entity_poly.entity_id
_entity_poly.type
_entity_poly.pdbx_seq_one_letter_code
_entity_poly.pdbx_strand_id
1 'polypeptide(L)'
;MTYNFIDNAIASATSPPPFDIPCLRFVEASLALAHSQISKGPVKPKFGGTLCGVYLLEEKIEGGNGAFTKYIHNMDYEPTMSVGMNGYDIAEFLVFTQHVQYCKTGGLVIISDYQGSRTLLTDPQILTDPSVGGGADVFSEGNLESTVALFEKHHECNRFCKWPGFGLKQFGSPVTSSHESSAL
;
A
#
# COMPACT_ATOMS: atom_id res chain seq x y z
N MET A 1 -10.81 -3.99 1.66
CA MET A 1 -10.41 -5.00 2.68
C MET A 1 -10.05 -4.32 4.00
N THR A 2 -9.00 -3.49 4.04
CA THR A 2 -8.51 -2.87 5.28
C THR A 2 -9.52 -1.95 5.96
N TYR A 3 -10.19 -1.04 5.24
CA TYR A 3 -11.21 -0.16 5.86
C TYR A 3 -12.38 -0.96 6.45
N ASN A 4 -12.94 -1.93 5.72
CA ASN A 4 -13.98 -2.81 6.29
C ASN A 4 -13.50 -3.53 7.56
N PHE A 5 -12.22 -3.92 7.64
CA PHE A 5 -11.65 -4.48 8.87
C PHE A 5 -11.59 -3.44 10.00
N ILE A 6 -11.13 -2.22 9.71
CA ILE A 6 -11.08 -1.12 10.67
C ILE A 6 -12.48 -0.79 11.19
N ASP A 7 -13.45 -0.60 10.30
CA ASP A 7 -14.82 -0.23 10.65
C ASP A 7 -15.47 -1.28 11.55
N ASN A 8 -15.31 -2.56 11.21
CA ASN A 8 -15.81 -3.67 12.02
C ASN A 8 -15.15 -3.74 13.41
N ALA A 9 -13.84 -3.49 13.47
CA ALA A 9 -13.09 -3.49 14.73
C ALA A 9 -13.52 -2.32 15.62
N ILE A 10 -13.65 -1.11 15.06
CA ILE A 10 -14.14 0.08 15.78
C ILE A 10 -15.56 -0.13 16.27
N ALA A 11 -16.46 -0.65 15.43
CA ALA A 11 -17.85 -0.93 15.81
C ALA A 11 -17.97 -1.96 16.95
N SER A 12 -16.99 -2.87 17.07
CA SER A 12 -16.98 -3.91 18.10
C SER A 12 -16.19 -3.53 19.36
N ALA A 13 -15.45 -2.42 19.34
CA ALA A 13 -14.57 -2.01 20.44
C ALA A 13 -15.35 -1.28 21.55
N THR A 14 -14.87 -1.44 22.78
CA THR A 14 -15.45 -0.76 23.97
C THR A 14 -15.07 0.72 24.05
N SER A 15 -14.03 1.14 23.33
CA SER A 15 -13.55 2.51 23.26
C SER A 15 -13.01 2.79 21.86
N PRO A 16 -13.08 4.03 21.35
CA PRO A 16 -12.53 4.38 20.04
C PRO A 16 -10.99 4.34 20.05
N PRO A 17 -10.34 4.22 18.89
CA PRO A 17 -8.89 4.38 18.80
C PRO A 17 -8.46 5.78 19.25
N PRO A 18 -7.30 5.93 19.91
CA PRO A 18 -6.79 7.23 20.37
C PRO A 18 -6.13 8.03 19.23
N PHE A 19 -6.54 7.81 17.98
CA PHE A 19 -5.97 8.40 16.79
C PHE A 19 -6.98 8.49 15.65
N ASP A 20 -6.74 9.42 14.74
CA ASP A 20 -7.47 9.51 13.49
C ASP A 20 -7.05 8.40 12.52
N ILE A 21 -8.01 7.89 11.74
CA ILE A 21 -7.78 6.93 10.67
C ILE A 21 -7.63 7.70 9.36
N PRO A 22 -6.46 7.70 8.72
CA PRO A 22 -6.30 8.29 7.39
C PRO A 22 -7.24 7.62 6.37
N CYS A 23 -7.88 8.42 5.52
CA CYS A 23 -8.78 7.96 4.47
C CYS A 23 -8.13 8.18 3.10
N LEU A 24 -7.46 7.13 2.61
CA LEU A 24 -6.80 7.05 1.31
C LEU A 24 -7.45 5.98 0.44
N ARG A 25 -7.37 6.16 -0.88
CA ARG A 25 -7.69 5.14 -1.88
C ARG A 25 -6.64 5.12 -2.98
N PHE A 26 -6.53 4.02 -3.69
CA PHE A 26 -5.80 4.01 -4.96
C PHE A 26 -6.56 4.81 -6.02
N VAL A 27 -5.82 5.38 -6.97
CA VAL A 27 -6.38 5.98 -8.17
C VAL A 27 -7.16 4.94 -8.98
N GLU A 28 -8.20 5.39 -9.66
CA GLU A 28 -8.84 4.65 -10.73
C GLU A 28 -7.90 4.63 -11.94
N ALA A 29 -7.64 3.43 -12.44
CA ALA A 29 -6.81 3.21 -13.61
C ALA A 29 -7.60 2.56 -14.74
N SER A 30 -7.20 2.77 -16.00
CA SER A 30 -7.87 2.27 -17.19
C SER A 30 -6.90 1.97 -18.32
N LEU A 31 -7.25 0.99 -19.16
CA LEU A 31 -6.49 0.63 -20.36
C LEU A 31 -6.98 1.47 -21.56
N ALA A 32 -6.08 2.21 -22.20
CA ALA A 32 -6.35 2.93 -23.43
C ALA A 32 -5.62 2.29 -24.62
N LEU A 33 -6.37 2.02 -25.69
CA LEU A 33 -5.85 1.47 -26.94
C LEU A 33 -5.90 2.56 -28.02
N ALA A 34 -4.73 2.95 -28.52
CA ALA A 34 -4.61 3.92 -29.59
C ALA A 34 -4.53 3.21 -30.94
N HIS A 35 -5.40 3.60 -31.88
CA HIS A 35 -5.43 3.05 -33.24
C HIS A 35 -5.04 4.12 -34.25
N SER A 36 -4.07 3.79 -35.10
CA SER A 36 -3.73 4.63 -36.25
C SER A 36 -4.71 4.36 -37.39
N GLN A 37 -5.27 5.40 -37.99
CA GLN A 37 -6.02 5.24 -39.23
C GLN A 37 -5.05 5.16 -40.41
N ILE A 38 -5.18 4.12 -41.23
CA ILE A 38 -4.52 4.06 -42.53
C ILE A 38 -5.33 4.94 -43.49
N SER A 39 -5.15 6.26 -43.44
CA SER A 39 -5.78 7.17 -44.41
C SER A 39 -4.82 7.43 -45.57
N LYS A 40 -4.95 6.65 -46.64
CA LYS A 40 -4.53 7.07 -47.98
C LYS A 40 -5.78 7.18 -48.87
N GLY A 41 -6.50 8.29 -48.76
CA GLY A 41 -7.54 8.68 -49.72
C GLY A 41 -8.91 9.06 -49.13
N PRO A 42 -9.78 9.71 -49.92
CA PRO A 42 -11.07 10.22 -49.49
C PRO A 42 -12.12 9.11 -49.54
N VAL A 43 -12.06 8.14 -48.61
CA VAL A 43 -13.11 7.12 -48.48
C VAL A 43 -13.42 6.89 -47.00
N LYS A 44 -14.73 6.77 -46.73
CA LYS A 44 -15.39 6.64 -45.42
C LYS A 44 -14.55 5.87 -44.37
N PRO A 45 -14.58 6.31 -43.09
CA PRO A 45 -13.79 5.70 -42.03
C PRO A 45 -14.17 4.22 -41.90
N LYS A 46 -13.23 3.33 -42.23
CA LYS A 46 -13.34 1.90 -41.91
C LYS A 46 -12.81 1.71 -40.49
N PHE A 47 -13.56 1.00 -39.66
CA PHE A 47 -13.17 0.54 -38.32
C PHE A 47 -12.08 -0.55 -38.38
N GLY A 48 -10.94 -0.26 -39.03
CA GLY A 48 -9.85 -1.20 -39.29
C GLY A 48 -8.46 -0.59 -39.11
N GLY A 49 -8.30 0.30 -38.12
CA GLY A 49 -7.01 0.93 -37.81
C GLY A 49 -6.06 -0.02 -37.07
N THR A 50 -4.77 0.00 -37.44
CA THR A 50 -3.72 -0.77 -36.75
C THR A 50 -3.52 -0.22 -35.35
N LEU A 51 -3.57 -1.09 -34.34
CA LEU A 51 -3.20 -0.76 -32.95
C LEU A 51 -1.76 -0.23 -32.95
N CYS A 52 -1.57 1.01 -32.52
CA CYS A 52 -0.27 1.68 -32.51
C CYS A 52 0.20 2.08 -31.11
N GLY A 53 -0.65 1.94 -30.09
CA GLY A 53 -0.27 2.20 -28.70
C GLY A 53 -1.22 1.55 -27.71
N VAL A 54 -0.65 1.16 -26.57
CA VAL A 54 -1.36 0.64 -25.40
C VAL A 54 -0.85 1.43 -24.20
N TYR A 55 -1.76 2.05 -23.46
CA TYR A 55 -1.43 2.96 -22.36
C TYR A 55 -2.25 2.60 -21.12
N LEU A 56 -1.62 2.76 -19.95
CA LEU A 56 -2.32 2.86 -18.69
C LEU A 56 -2.67 4.34 -18.45
N LEU A 57 -3.94 4.62 -18.17
CA LEU A 57 -4.43 5.94 -17.78
C LEU A 57 -4.80 5.89 -16.30
N GLU A 58 -4.48 6.95 -15.57
CA GLU A 58 -4.76 7.08 -14.14
C GLU A 58 -5.39 8.44 -13.82
N GLU A 59 -6.08 8.54 -12.70
CA GLU A 59 -6.49 9.83 -12.15
C GLU A 59 -5.27 10.73 -11.93
N LYS A 60 -5.36 11.97 -12.41
CA LYS A 60 -4.32 12.96 -12.16
C LYS A 60 -4.32 13.34 -10.68
N ILE A 61 -3.22 13.04 -10.01
CA ILE A 61 -2.95 13.54 -8.66
C ILE A 61 -2.54 15.02 -8.76
N GLU A 62 -3.37 15.93 -8.28
CA GLU A 62 -3.11 17.36 -8.32
C GLU A 62 -1.96 17.75 -7.35
N GLY A 63 -0.79 18.06 -7.90
CA GLY A 63 0.45 18.35 -7.16
C GLY A 63 0.58 19.78 -6.64
N GLY A 64 -0.44 20.33 -5.98
CA GLY A 64 -0.34 21.64 -5.31
C GLY A 64 0.66 21.63 -4.13
N ASN A 65 0.35 22.31 -3.02
CA ASN A 65 1.19 22.29 -1.81
C ASN A 65 1.35 20.88 -1.15
N GLY A 66 0.72 19.83 -1.69
CA GLY A 66 0.94 18.44 -1.33
C GLY A 66 1.84 17.76 -2.36
N ALA A 67 3.13 17.67 -2.07
CA ALA A 67 4.09 16.99 -2.93
C ALA A 67 3.72 15.50 -3.09
N PHE A 68 3.91 14.96 -4.30
CA PHE A 68 3.91 13.52 -4.52
C PHE A 68 4.95 12.89 -3.58
N THR A 69 4.49 11.99 -2.72
CA THR A 69 5.25 11.46 -1.60
C THR A 69 5.32 9.95 -1.73
N LYS A 70 6.54 9.41 -1.65
CA LYS A 70 6.76 7.98 -1.47
C LYS A 70 6.76 7.68 0.03
N TYR A 71 5.75 6.95 0.49
CA TYR A 71 5.52 6.67 1.91
C TYR A 71 6.30 5.44 2.39
N ILE A 72 6.36 4.41 1.56
CA ILE A 72 7.00 3.12 1.83
C ILE A 72 7.69 2.67 0.55
N HIS A 73 8.93 2.19 0.63
CA HIS A 73 9.62 1.57 -0.51
C HIS A 73 9.23 0.09 -0.64
N ASN A 74 9.24 -0.48 -1.84
CA ASN A 74 8.88 -1.89 -2.08
C ASN A 74 9.67 -2.93 -1.24
N MET A 75 10.81 -2.55 -0.66
CA MET A 75 11.68 -3.41 0.17
C MET A 75 11.70 -3.04 1.65
N ASP A 76 10.97 -2.00 2.03
CA ASP A 76 10.94 -1.50 3.39
C ASP A 76 9.71 -2.03 4.13
N TYR A 77 9.88 -2.26 5.43
CA TYR A 77 8.80 -2.60 6.36
C TYR A 77 8.44 -1.41 7.27
N GLU A 78 9.06 -0.25 7.00
CA GLU A 78 9.04 0.96 7.81
C GLU A 78 8.72 2.18 6.93
N PRO A 79 8.23 3.28 7.52
CA PRO A 79 8.07 4.55 6.83
C PRO A 79 9.38 5.05 6.21
N THR A 80 9.34 5.54 4.97
CA THR A 80 10.51 6.19 4.34
C THR A 80 10.85 7.55 4.96
N MET A 81 9.92 8.14 5.72
CA MET A 81 10.08 9.47 6.33
C MET A 81 10.21 9.39 7.87
N SER A 82 10.89 10.37 8.45
CA SER A 82 11.13 10.44 9.90
C SER A 82 9.91 10.93 10.69
N VAL A 83 9.85 10.56 11.96
CA VAL A 83 8.83 11.03 12.92
C VAL A 83 8.76 12.56 12.90
N GLY A 84 7.53 13.10 12.86
CA GLY A 84 7.26 14.54 12.86
C GLY A 84 7.27 15.18 11.47
N MET A 85 7.68 14.46 10.42
CA MET A 85 7.52 14.92 9.04
C MET A 85 6.04 14.90 8.63
N ASN A 86 5.66 15.84 7.78
CA ASN A 86 4.31 15.90 7.24
C ASN A 86 4.00 14.65 6.40
N GLY A 87 2.98 13.88 6.77
CA GLY A 87 2.63 12.61 6.12
C GLY A 87 3.17 11.36 6.82
N TYR A 88 3.94 11.51 7.91
CA TYR A 88 4.43 10.36 8.68
C TYR A 88 3.27 9.53 9.26
N ASP A 89 2.19 10.19 9.67
CA ASP A 89 0.95 9.56 10.12
C ASP A 89 0.32 8.65 9.05
N ILE A 90 0.38 9.08 7.79
CA ILE A 90 -0.06 8.30 6.63
C ILE A 90 0.90 7.14 6.41
N ALA A 91 2.21 7.34 6.47
CA ALA A 91 3.20 6.27 6.31
C ALA A 91 3.04 5.18 7.37
N GLU A 92 2.88 5.54 8.65
CA GLU A 92 2.56 4.58 9.72
C GLU A 92 1.26 3.83 9.45
N PHE A 93 0.21 4.55 9.04
CA PHE A 93 -1.06 3.92 8.71
C PHE A 93 -0.90 2.90 7.57
N LEU A 94 -0.12 3.22 6.54
CA LEU A 94 0.16 2.33 5.41
C LEU A 94 0.96 1.09 5.84
N VAL A 95 1.94 1.23 6.74
CA VAL A 95 2.64 0.08 7.37
C VAL A 95 1.65 -0.81 8.13
N PHE A 96 0.68 -0.22 8.83
CA PHE A 96 -0.41 -0.98 9.46
C PHE A 96 -1.30 -1.67 8.43
N THR A 97 -1.60 -1.04 7.29
CA THR A 97 -2.39 -1.70 6.25
C THR A 97 -1.71 -2.95 5.68
N GLN A 98 -0.36 -2.96 5.58
CA GLN A 98 0.41 -4.15 5.21
C GLN A 98 0.20 -5.28 6.20
N HIS A 99 0.25 -4.98 7.50
CA HIS A 99 0.03 -5.96 8.55
C HIS A 99 -1.40 -6.54 8.49
N VAL A 100 -2.42 -5.69 8.30
CA VAL A 100 -3.80 -6.16 8.12
C VAL A 100 -3.92 -7.09 6.90
N GLN A 101 -3.33 -6.72 5.76
CA GLN A 101 -3.35 -7.53 4.54
C GLN A 101 -2.66 -8.88 4.77
N TYR A 102 -1.48 -8.88 5.39
CA TYR A 102 -0.75 -10.09 5.75
C TYR A 102 -1.62 -11.01 6.61
N CYS A 103 -2.19 -10.52 7.71
CA CYS A 103 -3.04 -11.33 8.58
C CYS A 103 -4.30 -11.83 7.88
N LYS A 104 -4.98 -10.98 7.09
CA LYS A 104 -6.24 -11.35 6.41
C LYS A 104 -6.05 -12.33 5.27
N THR A 105 -4.84 -12.39 4.71
CA THR A 105 -4.50 -13.32 3.62
C THR A 105 -3.80 -14.57 4.13
N GLY A 106 -3.65 -14.74 5.45
CA GLY A 106 -2.94 -15.89 6.02
C GLY A 106 -1.43 -15.87 5.75
N GLY A 107 -0.86 -14.68 5.55
CA GLY A 107 0.55 -14.47 5.25
C GLY A 107 0.91 -14.57 3.77
N LEU A 108 -0.07 -14.48 2.86
CA LEU A 108 0.17 -14.72 1.44
C LEU A 108 0.44 -13.45 0.62
N VAL A 109 -0.10 -12.30 1.04
CA VAL A 109 -0.04 -11.07 0.25
C VAL A 109 0.14 -9.84 1.13
N ILE A 110 1.03 -8.95 0.69
CA ILE A 110 1.10 -7.56 1.16
C ILE A 110 1.18 -6.62 -0.04
N ILE A 111 0.70 -5.38 0.15
CA ILE A 111 0.89 -4.29 -0.80
C ILE A 111 2.00 -3.39 -0.28
N SER A 112 2.97 -3.03 -1.11
CA SER A 112 4.07 -2.12 -0.79
C SER A 112 4.20 -1.04 -1.87
N ASP A 113 5.31 -0.31 -1.84
CA ASP A 113 5.61 0.82 -2.73
C ASP A 113 4.55 1.91 -2.71
N TYR A 114 3.97 2.18 -1.54
CA TYR A 114 2.91 3.18 -1.42
C TYR A 114 3.44 4.58 -1.73
N GLN A 115 2.86 5.20 -2.75
CA GLN A 115 3.22 6.54 -3.20
C GLN A 115 2.01 7.31 -3.72
N GLY A 116 2.06 8.63 -3.65
CA GLY A 116 0.99 9.49 -4.15
C GLY A 116 0.82 10.76 -3.31
N SER A 117 -0.43 11.13 -3.06
CA SER A 117 -0.82 12.27 -2.22
C SER A 117 -1.40 11.80 -0.89
N ARG A 118 -1.90 12.75 -0.09
CA ARG A 118 -2.52 12.47 1.20
C ARG A 118 -3.82 11.68 1.14
N THR A 119 -4.46 11.60 -0.03
CA THR A 119 -5.77 10.96 -0.22
C THR A 119 -5.79 9.96 -1.38
N LEU A 120 -4.92 10.14 -2.37
CA LEU A 120 -4.81 9.26 -3.54
C LEU A 120 -3.44 8.61 -3.59
N LEU A 121 -3.42 7.28 -3.68
CA LEU A 121 -2.23 6.45 -3.89
C LEU A 121 -2.20 5.95 -5.32
N THR A 122 -1.02 5.71 -5.87
CA THR A 122 -0.86 5.10 -7.19
C THR A 122 0.33 4.15 -7.20
N ASP A 123 0.50 3.41 -8.30
CA ASP A 123 1.64 2.54 -8.59
C ASP A 123 2.08 1.66 -7.40
N PRO A 124 1.18 0.86 -6.79
CA PRO A 124 1.58 -0.05 -5.74
C PRO A 124 2.38 -1.22 -6.30
N GLN A 125 3.19 -1.83 -5.43
CA GLN A 125 3.74 -3.16 -5.67
C GLN A 125 2.96 -4.19 -4.87
N ILE A 126 2.39 -5.20 -5.54
CA ILE A 126 1.83 -6.37 -4.86
C ILE A 126 2.96 -7.38 -4.69
N LEU A 127 3.15 -7.86 -3.46
CA LEU A 127 4.14 -8.85 -3.09
C LEU A 127 3.43 -10.10 -2.58
N THR A 128 3.81 -11.27 -3.08
CA THR A 128 3.15 -12.53 -2.74
C THR A 128 4.13 -13.60 -2.30
N ASP A 129 3.64 -14.50 -1.44
CA ASP A 129 4.34 -15.75 -1.17
C ASP A 129 4.48 -16.59 -2.46
N PRO A 130 5.60 -17.32 -2.66
CA PRO A 130 5.82 -18.14 -3.86
C PRO A 130 4.73 -19.19 -4.15
N SER A 131 3.99 -19.61 -3.12
CA SER A 131 2.88 -20.55 -3.29
C SER A 131 1.70 -19.94 -4.07
N VAL A 132 1.59 -18.60 -4.10
CA VAL A 132 0.59 -17.89 -4.89
C VAL A 132 0.91 -18.07 -6.38
N GLY A 133 -0.07 -18.46 -7.18
CA GLY A 133 0.12 -18.68 -8.62
C GLY A 133 0.90 -19.95 -8.98
N GLY A 134 1.24 -20.81 -8.00
CA GLY A 134 1.99 -22.04 -8.24
C GLY A 134 3.43 -21.80 -8.70
N GLY A 135 4.06 -20.72 -8.21
CA GLY A 135 5.40 -20.29 -8.61
C GLY A 135 5.44 -19.50 -9.93
N ALA A 136 4.28 -19.17 -10.52
CA ALA A 136 4.22 -18.23 -11.62
C ALA A 136 4.20 -16.79 -11.07
N ASP A 137 4.90 -15.88 -11.75
CA ASP A 137 4.76 -14.46 -11.48
C ASP A 137 3.36 -13.97 -11.91
N VAL A 138 2.53 -13.66 -10.92
CA VAL A 138 1.13 -13.25 -11.08
C VAL A 138 0.94 -11.74 -11.00
N PHE A 139 1.94 -10.98 -10.56
CA PHE A 139 1.85 -9.52 -10.34
C PHE A 139 3.04 -8.75 -10.93
N SER A 140 3.68 -9.32 -11.94
CA SER A 140 4.79 -8.74 -12.69
C SER A 140 6.11 -8.70 -11.91
N GLU A 141 7.17 -8.25 -12.60
CA GLU A 141 8.57 -8.47 -12.24
C GLU A 141 8.99 -7.85 -10.88
N GLY A 142 8.17 -6.98 -10.30
CA GLY A 142 8.41 -6.37 -8.99
C GLY A 142 8.06 -7.25 -7.80
N ASN A 143 7.58 -8.48 -8.01
CA ASN A 143 7.30 -9.42 -6.93
C ASN A 143 8.59 -9.94 -6.27
N LEU A 144 8.93 -9.37 -5.13
CA LEU A 144 10.07 -9.79 -4.31
C LEU A 144 9.58 -10.78 -3.24
N GLU A 145 9.51 -12.05 -3.65
CA GLU A 145 8.95 -13.16 -2.86
C GLU A 145 9.50 -13.26 -1.42
N SER A 146 10.78 -12.94 -1.23
CA SER A 146 11.43 -12.94 0.08
C SER A 146 10.82 -11.95 1.06
N THR A 147 10.18 -10.89 0.58
CA THR A 147 9.61 -9.83 1.42
C THR A 147 8.38 -10.31 2.21
N VAL A 148 7.53 -11.18 1.61
CA VAL A 148 6.38 -11.75 2.34
C VAL A 148 6.85 -12.75 3.39
N ALA A 149 7.79 -13.63 3.04
CA ALA A 149 8.33 -14.64 3.95
C ALA A 149 9.06 -14.03 5.16
N LEU A 150 9.67 -12.84 4.99
CA LEU A 150 10.40 -12.15 6.03
C LEU A 150 9.55 -11.08 6.77
N PHE A 151 8.26 -10.94 6.43
CA PHE A 151 7.41 -9.90 7.00
C PHE A 151 7.34 -9.97 8.52
N GLU A 152 7.07 -11.14 9.11
CA GLU A 152 6.99 -11.29 10.58
C GLU A 152 8.31 -10.93 11.30
N LYS A 153 9.44 -11.09 10.60
CA LYS A 153 10.77 -10.83 11.16
C LYS A 153 11.12 -9.34 11.13
N HIS A 154 10.71 -8.63 10.09
CA HIS A 154 11.12 -7.23 9.87
C HIS A 154 10.03 -6.21 10.16
N HIS A 155 8.76 -6.60 10.20
CA HIS A 155 7.69 -5.69 10.54
C HIS A 155 7.74 -5.29 12.02
N GLU A 156 7.88 -4.00 12.29
CA GLU A 156 7.72 -3.44 13.62
C GLU A 156 6.31 -2.84 13.80
N CYS A 157 5.57 -3.35 14.79
CA CYS A 157 4.23 -2.83 15.07
C CYS A 157 4.29 -1.37 15.54
N ASN A 158 3.61 -0.48 14.81
CA ASN A 158 3.44 0.93 15.19
C ASN A 158 2.16 1.16 16.02
N ARG A 159 1.82 2.42 16.29
CA ARG A 159 0.67 2.81 17.13
C ARG A 159 -0.67 2.27 16.62
N PHE A 160 -0.85 2.14 15.30
CA PHE A 160 -2.06 1.55 14.72
C PHE A 160 -2.09 0.05 14.97
N CYS A 161 -1.01 -0.68 14.66
CA CYS A 161 -0.90 -2.13 14.89
C CYS A 161 -1.12 -2.51 16.36
N LYS A 162 -0.67 -1.65 17.29
CA LYS A 162 -0.72 -1.86 18.73
C LYS A 162 -2.08 -1.57 19.37
N TRP A 163 -3.03 -0.96 18.66
CA TRP A 163 -4.34 -0.70 19.25
C TRP A 163 -5.10 -2.01 19.50
N PRO A 164 -5.46 -2.34 20.76
CA PRO A 164 -6.03 -3.64 21.09
C PRO A 164 -7.34 -3.96 20.36
N GLY A 165 -8.11 -2.94 19.98
CA GLY A 165 -9.37 -3.12 19.24
C GLY A 165 -9.21 -3.81 17.89
N PHE A 166 -8.04 -3.75 17.25
CA PHE A 166 -7.78 -4.48 16.01
C PHE A 166 -7.45 -5.96 16.21
N GLY A 167 -7.01 -6.36 17.41
CA GLY A 167 -6.71 -7.78 17.71
C GLY A 167 -5.63 -8.41 16.81
N LEU A 168 -4.67 -7.61 16.32
CA LEU A 168 -3.57 -8.10 15.48
C LEU A 168 -2.49 -8.81 16.32
N LYS A 169 -1.88 -9.85 15.75
CA LYS A 169 -0.67 -10.48 16.30
C LYS A 169 0.43 -9.43 16.37
N GLN A 170 1.09 -9.27 17.51
CA GLN A 170 2.14 -8.26 17.64
C GLN A 170 3.48 -8.81 17.13
N PHE A 171 4.19 -7.98 16.37
CA PHE A 171 5.52 -8.22 15.82
C PHE A 171 6.50 -7.10 16.26
N GLY A 172 7.79 -7.38 16.21
CA GLY A 172 8.85 -6.51 16.74
C GLY A 172 9.21 -6.83 18.19
N SER A 173 10.35 -6.33 18.65
CA SER A 173 10.84 -6.64 20.00
C SER A 173 9.99 -5.95 21.08
N PRO A 174 9.75 -6.62 22.22
CA PRO A 174 9.21 -5.94 23.40
C PRO A 174 10.22 -4.89 23.82
N VAL A 175 9.85 -3.61 23.76
CA VAL A 175 10.66 -2.54 24.36
C VAL A 175 10.72 -2.81 25.86
N THR A 176 11.81 -3.41 26.32
CA THR A 176 12.13 -3.44 27.74
C THR A 176 12.48 -2.02 28.14
N SER A 177 11.54 -1.31 28.77
CA SER A 177 11.82 -0.04 29.43
C SER A 177 12.73 -0.29 30.63
N SER A 178 14.04 -0.34 30.43
CA SER A 178 15.01 -0.21 31.52
C SER A 178 15.06 1.26 31.91
N HIS A 179 14.13 1.68 32.76
CA HIS A 179 14.37 2.82 33.63
C HIS A 179 15.48 2.41 34.61
N GLU A 180 16.73 2.65 34.25
CA GLU A 180 17.79 2.79 35.25
C GLU A 180 17.56 4.11 35.97
N SER A 181 16.91 4.01 37.12
CA SER A 181 17.06 4.97 38.19
C SER A 181 18.46 4.78 38.75
N SER A 182 19.37 5.71 38.49
CA SER A 182 20.59 5.86 39.28
C SER A 182 20.68 7.31 39.71
N ALA A 183 20.14 7.54 40.90
CA ALA A 183 20.49 8.68 41.72
C ALA A 183 21.96 8.55 42.13
N LEU A 184 22.75 9.57 41.82
CA LEU A 184 23.84 10.10 42.65
C LEU A 184 23.85 11.62 42.50
#